data_AF-A0A0K2U231-F1
#
_entry.id   AF-A0A0K2U231-F1
#
_cell.length_a   1.000
_cell.length_b   1.000
_cell.length_c   1.000
_cell.angle_alpha   90.00
_cell.angle_beta   90.00
_cell.angle_gamma   90.00
#
_symmetry.space_group_name_H-M   'P 1'
#
loop_
_entity.id
_entity.type
_entity.pdbx_description
1 polymer ?
#
loop_
_entity_poly.entity_id
_entity_poly.type
_entity_poly.pdbx_seq_one_letter_code
_entity_poly.pdbx_strand_id
1 'polypeptide(L)'
;MSMRAFIRSSPLYDNARLLAPDGELLCTCDNRKASWYVSKGLGTYDSSSTEKVMVVRLSFEPQGRPIGTHGEYYTKDKENRCVVCGREDFVLKKYIVPREYRKHFPQNMRDHQSHDVLLLCFLCHKTWGLKDLQLRRKLSKHCNAPLSTQLNETET
;
A
#
# COMPACT_ATOMS: atom_id res chain seq x y z
N MET A 1 -12.00 -29.52 -12.84
CA MET A 1 -10.90 -28.59 -13.16
C MET A 1 -10.36 -28.01 -11.85
N SER A 2 -9.11 -28.31 -11.51
CA SER A 2 -8.51 -27.95 -10.22
C SER A 2 -8.28 -26.43 -10.13
N MET A 3 -8.90 -25.79 -9.15
CA MET A 3 -8.88 -24.34 -8.89
C MET A 3 -7.54 -23.88 -8.28
N ARG A 4 -6.41 -24.40 -8.79
CA ARG A 4 -5.06 -24.23 -8.23
C ARG A 4 -4.25 -23.07 -8.84
N ALA A 5 -4.77 -22.36 -9.83
CA ALA A 5 -3.95 -21.48 -10.67
C ALA A 5 -3.83 -20.00 -10.22
N PHE A 6 -4.51 -19.53 -9.16
CA PHE A 6 -4.47 -18.10 -8.79
C PHE A 6 -4.43 -17.80 -7.29
N ILE A 7 -4.09 -18.78 -6.44
CA ILE A 7 -3.89 -18.50 -5.01
C ILE A 7 -2.46 -18.02 -4.84
N ARG A 8 -2.31 -16.73 -4.55
CA ARG A 8 -1.01 -16.14 -4.23
C ARG A 8 -0.48 -16.79 -2.95
N SER A 9 0.63 -17.51 -3.05
CA SER A 9 1.21 -18.25 -1.91
C SER A 9 1.87 -17.36 -0.85
N SER A 10 2.17 -16.09 -1.18
CA SER A 10 2.88 -15.16 -0.30
C SER A 10 1.95 -14.07 0.28
N PRO A 11 2.23 -13.58 1.50
CA PRO A 11 1.50 -12.47 2.11
C PRO A 11 1.66 -11.16 1.32
N LEU A 12 0.65 -10.28 1.38
CA LEU A 12 0.62 -8.96 0.71
C LEU A 12 1.36 -7.87 1.49
N TYR A 13 1.40 -8.02 2.81
CA TYR A 13 2.24 -7.27 3.72
C TYR A 13 3.29 -8.20 4.30
N ASP A 14 4.56 -7.93 3.97
CA ASP A 14 5.70 -8.65 4.53
C ASP A 14 6.07 -8.15 5.94
N ASN A 15 5.67 -6.92 6.27
CA ASN A 15 5.98 -6.23 7.52
C ASN A 15 7.49 -6.17 7.85
N ALA A 16 8.35 -6.05 6.84
CA ALA A 16 9.78 -5.84 7.03
C ALA A 16 10.03 -4.54 7.81
N ARG A 17 10.89 -4.58 8.83
CA ARG A 17 11.23 -3.44 9.70
C ARG A 17 12.35 -2.62 9.06
N LEU A 18 12.13 -1.32 8.94
CA LEU A 18 13.17 -0.37 8.57
C LEU A 18 13.56 0.44 9.80
N LEU A 19 14.82 0.37 10.21
CA LEU A 19 15.36 1.05 11.40
C LEU A 19 16.25 2.23 11.01
N ALA A 20 16.26 3.27 11.85
CA ALA A 20 17.26 4.33 11.82
C ALA A 20 18.63 3.83 12.33
N PRO A 21 19.73 4.58 12.14
CA PRO A 21 21.06 4.19 12.61
C PRO A 21 21.12 3.95 14.14
N ASP A 22 20.31 4.67 14.91
CA ASP A 22 20.17 4.55 16.37
C ASP A 22 19.27 3.38 16.82
N GLY A 23 18.66 2.65 15.88
CA GLY A 23 17.77 1.53 16.15
C GLY A 23 16.29 1.90 16.24
N GLU A 24 15.89 3.18 16.12
CA GLU A 24 14.47 3.55 16.11
C GLU A 24 13.75 2.89 14.91
N LEU A 25 12.61 2.27 15.17
CA LEU A 25 11.76 1.72 14.10
C LEU A 25 11.08 2.86 13.33
N LEU A 26 11.44 3.01 12.05
CA LEU A 26 10.88 4.03 11.17
C LEU A 26 9.54 3.62 10.57
N CYS A 27 9.48 2.40 10.02
CA CYS A 27 8.25 1.86 9.44
C CYS A 27 8.33 0.34 9.19
N THR A 28 7.17 -0.26 8.93
CA THR A 28 7.00 -1.56 8.29
C THR A 28 6.83 -1.38 6.78
N CYS A 29 7.41 -2.27 5.98
CA CYS A 29 7.34 -2.21 4.52
C CYS A 29 7.41 -3.59 3.84
N ASP A 30 7.25 -3.61 2.52
CA ASP A 30 7.43 -4.81 1.72
C ASP A 30 8.93 -5.18 1.66
N ASN A 31 9.27 -6.47 1.64
CA ASN A 31 10.65 -6.97 1.62
C ASN A 31 11.45 -6.35 0.46
N ARG A 32 10.81 -6.19 -0.70
CA ARG A 32 11.44 -5.55 -1.87
C ARG A 32 11.94 -4.13 -1.58
N LYS A 33 11.21 -3.36 -0.77
CA LYS A 33 11.63 -2.00 -0.39
C LYS A 33 12.80 -2.05 0.59
N ALA A 34 12.73 -2.91 1.60
CA ALA A 34 13.82 -3.09 2.56
C ALA A 34 15.13 -3.53 1.87
N SER A 35 15.06 -4.56 1.01
CA SER A 35 16.22 -5.03 0.23
C SER A 35 16.77 -3.99 -0.74
N TRP A 36 15.94 -3.07 -1.25
CA TRP A 36 16.41 -1.98 -2.10
C TRP A 36 17.44 -1.11 -1.38
N TYR A 37 17.22 -0.77 -0.10
CA TYR A 37 18.18 0.02 0.69
C TYR A 37 19.53 -0.71 0.82
N VAL A 38 19.49 -2.02 1.09
CA VAL A 38 20.72 -2.83 1.15
C VAL A 38 21.42 -2.88 -0.20
N SER A 39 20.68 -3.11 -1.29
CA SER A 39 21.26 -3.17 -2.64
C SER A 39 21.90 -1.86 -3.10
N LYS A 40 21.51 -0.74 -2.49
CA LYS A 40 22.06 0.59 -2.75
C LYS A 40 23.19 0.98 -1.80
N GLY A 41 23.59 0.11 -0.87
CA GLY A 41 24.57 0.44 0.17
C GLY A 41 24.07 1.48 1.18
N LEU A 42 22.75 1.67 1.26
CA LEU A 42 22.09 2.65 2.13
C LEU A 42 21.64 2.05 3.48
N GLY A 43 21.92 0.77 3.70
CA GLY A 43 21.61 0.07 4.94
C GLY A 43 22.12 -1.37 4.91
N THR A 44 22.03 -2.04 6.05
CA THR A 44 22.45 -3.43 6.23
C THR A 44 21.33 -4.25 6.86
N TYR A 45 21.29 -5.53 6.55
CA TYR A 45 20.45 -6.46 7.31
C TYR A 45 20.90 -6.49 8.77
N ASP A 46 19.94 -6.46 9.69
CA ASP A 46 20.24 -6.54 11.11
C ASP A 46 20.41 -8.00 11.54
N SER A 47 21.66 -8.47 11.53
CA SER A 47 22.02 -9.84 11.94
C SER A 47 21.73 -10.13 13.41
N SER A 48 21.52 -9.11 14.24
CA SER A 48 21.19 -9.28 15.66
C SER A 48 19.70 -9.47 15.92
N SER A 49 18.85 -9.28 14.90
CA SER A 49 17.41 -9.41 15.06
C SER A 49 16.97 -10.86 15.25
N THR A 50 16.11 -11.07 16.24
CA THR A 50 15.41 -12.35 16.48
C THR A 50 14.02 -12.39 15.83
N GLU A 51 13.64 -11.33 15.10
CA GLU A 51 12.35 -11.28 14.42
C GLU A 51 12.30 -12.26 13.24
N LYS A 52 11.12 -12.82 12.99
CA LYS A 52 10.89 -13.67 11.81
C LYS A 52 10.82 -12.87 10.50
N VAL A 53 10.60 -11.56 10.61
CA VAL A 53 10.52 -10.64 9.47
C VAL A 53 11.89 -10.04 9.18
N MET A 54 12.08 -9.58 7.95
CA MET A 54 13.31 -8.89 7.55
C MET A 54 13.47 -7.59 8.33
N VAL A 55 14.65 -7.36 8.89
CA VAL A 55 15.02 -6.11 9.56
C VAL A 55 16.21 -5.49 8.82
N VAL A 56 16.06 -4.24 8.40
CA VAL A 56 17.11 -3.47 7.72
C VAL A 56 17.36 -2.18 8.51
N ARG A 57 18.63 -1.93 8.86
CA ARG A 57 19.07 -0.69 9.51
C ARG A 57 19.72 0.24 8.48
N LEU A 58 19.24 1.47 8.40
CA LEU A 58 19.81 2.50 7.52
C LEU A 58 21.19 2.95 8.03
N SER A 59 22.06 3.35 7.10
CA SER A 59 23.39 3.88 7.41
C SER A 59 23.44 5.41 7.51
N PHE A 60 22.29 6.09 7.40
CA PHE A 60 22.17 7.54 7.39
C PHE A 60 20.94 8.00 8.16
N GLU A 61 20.94 9.27 8.59
CA GLU A 61 19.81 9.89 9.28
C GLU A 61 18.65 10.14 8.28
N PRO A 62 17.48 9.53 8.47
CA PRO A 62 16.34 9.76 7.60
C PRO A 62 15.78 11.18 7.79
N GLN A 63 15.24 11.77 6.73
CA GLN A 63 14.59 13.09 6.80
C GLN A 63 13.31 13.10 7.65
N GLY A 64 12.71 11.94 7.91
CA GLY A 64 11.48 11.81 8.67
C GLY A 64 11.53 10.64 9.64
N ARG A 65 11.09 10.90 10.87
CA ARG A 65 10.88 9.93 11.95
C ARG A 65 9.38 9.80 12.25
N PRO A 66 8.93 8.67 12.82
CA PRO A 66 7.51 8.45 13.11
C PRO A 66 7.06 9.26 14.33
N ILE A 67 6.76 10.55 14.12
CA ILE A 67 6.31 11.47 15.18
C ILE A 67 4.77 11.47 15.24
N GLY A 68 4.24 11.32 16.46
CA GLY A 68 2.81 11.40 16.75
C GLY A 68 1.99 10.25 16.14
N THR A 69 0.67 10.38 16.23
CA THR A 69 -0.29 9.32 15.87
C THR A 69 -0.22 8.91 14.39
N HIS A 70 0.13 9.86 13.50
CA HIS A 70 0.32 9.56 12.09
C HIS A 70 1.59 8.73 11.82
N GLY A 71 2.67 8.97 12.57
CA GLY A 71 3.91 8.19 12.49
C GLY A 71 3.73 6.75 12.95
N GLU A 72 3.03 6.57 14.08
CA GLU A 72 2.73 5.26 14.66
C GLU A 72 1.99 4.32 13.71
N TYR A 73 1.17 4.85 12.79
CA TYR A 73 0.50 4.03 11.80
C TYR A 73 1.50 3.22 10.95
N TYR A 74 2.64 3.83 10.61
CA TYR A 74 3.63 3.22 9.73
C TYR A 74 4.53 2.22 10.44
N THR A 75 4.62 2.25 11.77
CA THR A 75 5.43 1.31 12.56
C THR A 75 4.67 0.04 12.94
N LYS A 76 3.34 0.05 12.79
CA LYS A 76 2.46 -1.09 13.11
C LYS A 76 2.49 -2.16 12.01
N ASP A 77 2.32 -3.40 12.44
CA ASP A 77 2.16 -4.53 11.55
C ASP A 77 0.80 -4.48 10.88
N LYS A 78 0.78 -4.79 9.58
CA LYS A 78 -0.45 -4.83 8.79
C LYS A 78 -0.90 -6.27 8.62
N GLU A 79 -2.18 -6.51 8.87
CA GLU A 79 -2.79 -7.82 8.73
C GLU A 79 -3.12 -8.14 7.27
N ASN A 80 -2.86 -9.38 6.86
CA ASN A 80 -3.12 -9.88 5.52
C ASN A 80 -4.58 -10.33 5.33
N ARG A 81 -5.53 -9.44 5.65
CA ARG A 81 -6.96 -9.73 5.60
C ARG A 81 -7.77 -8.62 4.95
N CYS A 82 -8.96 -8.97 4.49
CA CYS A 82 -9.96 -8.05 3.96
C CYS A 82 -10.38 -7.08 5.07
N VAL A 83 -10.16 -5.78 4.87
CA VAL A 83 -10.53 -4.74 5.85
C VAL A 83 -12.05 -4.58 6.03
N VAL A 84 -12.85 -5.13 5.12
CA VAL A 84 -14.32 -5.03 5.16
C VAL A 84 -14.96 -6.20 5.90
N CYS A 85 -14.49 -7.43 5.66
CA CYS A 85 -15.15 -8.65 6.15
C CYS A 85 -14.22 -9.61 6.90
N GLY A 86 -12.94 -9.27 7.10
CA GLY A 86 -11.99 -10.07 7.87
C GLY A 86 -11.42 -11.31 7.18
N ARG A 87 -11.92 -11.71 6.00
CA ARG A 87 -11.40 -12.87 5.26
C ARG A 87 -9.96 -12.70 4.82
N GLU A 88 -9.18 -13.77 4.93
CA GLU A 88 -7.75 -13.80 4.58
C GLU A 88 -7.50 -14.39 3.19
N ASP A 89 -8.48 -15.11 2.65
CA ASP A 89 -8.41 -15.75 1.34
C ASP A 89 -8.66 -14.75 0.20
N PHE A 90 -7.89 -14.91 -0.89
CA PHE A 90 -8.05 -14.16 -2.14
C PHE A 90 -8.14 -12.63 -1.97
N VAL A 91 -7.32 -12.08 -1.08
CA VAL A 91 -7.20 -10.63 -0.87
C VAL A 91 -6.38 -9.96 -1.98
N LEU A 92 -6.76 -8.74 -2.34
CA LEU A 92 -6.15 -7.92 -3.37
C LEU A 92 -5.90 -6.50 -2.83
N LYS A 93 -4.81 -5.86 -3.28
CA LYS A 93 -4.52 -4.45 -2.98
C LYS A 93 -5.51 -3.54 -3.71
N LYS A 94 -6.10 -2.61 -2.97
CA LYS A 94 -7.04 -1.61 -3.46
C LYS A 94 -6.58 -0.22 -3.07
N TYR A 95 -6.45 0.66 -4.07
CA TYR A 95 -6.21 2.08 -3.85
C TYR A 95 -7.52 2.78 -3.49
N ILE A 96 -7.56 3.42 -2.33
CA ILE A 96 -8.72 4.17 -1.84
C ILE A 96 -8.94 5.44 -2.66
N VAL A 97 -7.86 6.16 -2.95
CA VAL A 97 -7.88 7.26 -3.92
C VAL A 97 -7.46 6.73 -5.28
N PRO A 98 -8.30 6.82 -6.32
CA PRO A 98 -7.94 6.48 -7.69
C PRO A 98 -6.66 7.21 -8.14
N ARG A 99 -5.79 6.49 -8.83
CA ARG A 99 -4.50 7.04 -9.34
C ARG A 99 -4.69 8.26 -10.24
N GLU A 100 -5.78 8.26 -11.02
CA GLU A 100 -6.17 9.37 -11.89
C GLU A 100 -6.41 10.68 -11.14
N TYR A 101 -6.84 10.64 -9.87
CA TYR A 101 -7.01 11.83 -9.04
C TYR A 101 -5.77 12.14 -8.23
N ARG A 102 -5.09 11.11 -7.73
CA ARG A 102 -3.89 11.23 -6.90
C ARG A 102 -2.79 12.08 -7.55
N LYS A 103 -2.63 12.01 -8.88
CA LYS A 103 -1.64 12.82 -9.61
C LYS A 103 -1.84 14.35 -9.45
N HIS A 104 -3.05 14.78 -9.10
CA HIS A 104 -3.40 16.18 -8.89
C HIS A 104 -3.23 16.65 -7.44
N PHE A 105 -2.93 15.74 -6.51
CA PHE A 105 -2.78 16.10 -5.09
C PHE A 105 -1.48 16.89 -4.87
N PRO A 106 -1.41 17.76 -3.84
CA PRO A 106 -0.15 18.35 -3.38
C PRO A 106 0.93 17.30 -3.11
N GLN A 107 2.21 17.66 -3.27
CA GLN A 107 3.33 16.71 -3.17
C GLN A 107 3.35 15.94 -1.84
N ASN A 108 3.12 16.63 -0.72
CA ASN A 108 3.04 16.02 0.61
C ASN A 108 1.92 14.98 0.77
N MET A 109 0.91 14.99 -0.11
CA MET A 109 -0.18 14.01 -0.16
C MET A 109 -0.04 12.98 -1.29
N ARG A 110 1.01 13.11 -2.11
CA ARG A 110 1.40 12.12 -3.13
C ARG A 110 2.39 11.11 -2.58
N ASP A 111 3.22 11.49 -1.61
CA ASP A 111 4.19 10.58 -1.01
C ASP A 111 3.54 9.70 0.07
N HIS A 112 4.23 8.62 0.50
CA HIS A 112 3.82 7.76 1.62
C HIS A 112 2.39 7.15 1.54
N GLN A 113 1.99 6.70 0.35
CA GLN A 113 0.61 6.24 0.06
C GLN A 113 0.18 4.93 0.73
N SER A 114 0.99 4.33 1.61
CA SER A 114 0.71 2.97 2.14
C SER A 114 -0.54 2.92 3.03
N HIS A 115 -1.02 4.06 3.55
CA HIS A 115 -2.28 4.17 4.28
C HIS A 115 -3.52 4.16 3.37
N ASP A 116 -3.36 4.58 2.11
CA ASP A 116 -4.43 4.62 1.11
C ASP A 116 -4.46 3.37 0.21
N VAL A 117 -3.69 2.34 0.56
CA VAL A 117 -3.70 1.05 -0.10
C VAL A 117 -4.16 0.01 0.91
N LEU A 118 -5.39 -0.48 0.75
CA LEU A 118 -6.02 -1.46 1.64
C LEU A 118 -6.17 -2.82 0.97
N LEU A 119 -6.43 -3.86 1.77
CA LEU A 119 -6.69 -5.21 1.26
C LEU A 119 -8.18 -5.52 1.29
N LEU A 120 -8.71 -5.99 0.16
CA LEU A 120 -10.10 -6.45 0.03
C LEU A 120 -10.12 -7.85 -0.56
N CYS A 121 -10.97 -8.73 -0.04
CA CYS A 121 -11.28 -9.99 -0.72
C CYS A 121 -12.05 -9.72 -2.02
N PHE A 122 -12.04 -10.68 -2.95
CA PHE A 122 -12.69 -10.56 -4.26
C PHE A 122 -14.14 -10.04 -4.21
N LEU A 123 -14.97 -10.59 -3.30
CA LEU A 123 -16.38 -10.20 -3.18
C LEU A 123 -16.54 -8.74 -2.72
N CYS A 124 -15.79 -8.32 -1.69
CA CYS A 124 -15.80 -6.94 -1.23
C CYS A 124 -15.25 -5.99 -2.30
N HIS A 125 -14.22 -6.40 -3.03
CA HIS A 125 -13.64 -5.63 -4.12
C HIS A 125 -14.66 -5.40 -5.25
N LYS A 126 -15.41 -6.44 -5.65
CA LYS A 126 -16.48 -6.33 -6.66
C LYS A 126 -17.56 -5.36 -6.22
N THR A 127 -18.07 -5.51 -5.00
CA THR A 127 -19.11 -4.62 -4.43
C THR A 127 -18.62 -3.18 -4.33
N TRP A 128 -17.38 -2.98 -3.88
CA TRP A 128 -16.75 -1.66 -3.82
C TRP A 128 -16.64 -1.04 -5.21
N GLY A 129 -16.23 -1.79 -6.23
CA GLY A 129 -16.06 -1.29 -7.60
C GLY A 129 -17.33 -0.68 -8.20
N LEU A 130 -18.50 -1.27 -7.91
CA LEU A 130 -19.79 -0.73 -8.33
C LEU A 130 -20.10 0.61 -7.67
N LYS A 131 -19.87 0.72 -6.36
CA LYS A 131 -20.09 1.97 -5.59
C LYS A 131 -19.09 3.05 -5.95
N ASP A 132 -17.82 2.69 -6.14
CA ASP A 132 -16.75 3.58 -6.56
C ASP A 132 -17.03 4.19 -7.94
N LEU A 133 -17.44 3.38 -8.92
CA LEU A 133 -17.79 3.90 -10.24
C LEU A 133 -18.94 4.92 -10.18
N GLN A 134 -19.96 4.64 -9.36
CA GLN A 134 -21.06 5.58 -9.16
C GLN A 134 -20.57 6.91 -8.55
N LEU A 135 -19.72 6.85 -7.52
CA LEU A 135 -19.15 8.05 -6.89
C LEU A 135 -18.26 8.81 -7.87
N ARG A 136 -17.38 8.12 -8.61
CA ARG A 136 -16.48 8.70 -9.62
C ARG A 136 -17.24 9.41 -10.72
N ARG A 137 -18.35 8.83 -11.21
CA ARG A 137 -19.24 9.50 -12.19
C ARG A 137 -19.86 10.78 -11.63
N LYS A 138 -20.25 10.81 -10.35
CA LYS A 138 -20.77 12.02 -9.70
C LYS A 138 -19.69 13.10 -9.57
N LEU A 139 -18.52 12.73 -9.04
CA LEU A 139 -17.38 13.64 -8.88
C LEU A 139 -16.90 14.19 -10.22
N SER A 140 -16.88 13.36 -11.26
CA SER A 140 -16.50 13.76 -12.61
C SER A 140 -17.35 14.93 -13.12
N LYS A 141 -18.67 14.88 -12.92
CA LYS A 141 -19.60 15.96 -13.28
C LYS A 141 -19.42 17.20 -12.39
N HIS A 142 -19.35 17.01 -11.07
CA HIS A 142 -19.27 18.10 -10.10
C HIS A 142 -17.96 18.89 -10.22
N CYS A 143 -16.86 18.22 -10.54
CA CYS A 143 -15.52 18.81 -10.59
C CYS A 143 -15.04 19.11 -12.03
N ASN A 144 -15.90 18.91 -13.04
CA ASN A 144 -15.53 18.99 -14.46
C ASN A 144 -14.25 18.20 -14.81
N ALA A 145 -14.17 16.97 -14.29
CA ALA A 145 -13.00 16.09 -14.39
C ALA A 145 -13.41 14.76 -15.04
N PRO A 146 -13.37 14.63 -16.38
CA PRO A 146 -13.87 13.45 -17.09
C PRO A 146 -13.09 12.18 -16.73
N LEU A 147 -13.81 11.04 -16.61
CA LEU A 147 -13.18 9.74 -16.42
C LEU A 147 -12.49 9.29 -17.72
N SER A 148 -11.27 8.77 -17.62
CA SER A 148 -10.47 8.33 -18.77
C SER A 148 -11.12 7.23 -19.62
N THR A 149 -12.15 6.56 -19.10
CA THR A 149 -12.88 5.48 -19.78
C THR A 149 -13.99 5.97 -20.72
N GLN A 150 -14.20 7.29 -20.87
CA GLN A 150 -15.26 7.85 -21.73
C GLN A 150 -14.83 8.25 -23.15
N LEU A 151 -13.65 7.83 -23.64
CA LEU A 151 -13.22 8.18 -25.01
C LEU A 151 -13.69 7.23 -26.12
N ASN A 152 -14.52 6.21 -25.83
CA ASN A 152 -14.97 5.23 -26.84
C ASN A 152 -16.51 5.03 -26.90
N GLU A 153 -17.32 6.09 -26.72
CA GLU A 153 -18.79 6.00 -26.94
C GLU A 153 -19.34 7.13 -27.83
N THR A 154 -18.52 7.71 -28.72
CA THR A 154 -18.99 8.56 -29.80
C THR A 154 -18.26 8.18 -31.08
N GLU A 155 -18.80 7.20 -31.80
CA GLU A 155 -18.77 7.04 -33.26
C GLU A 155 -19.44 5.71 -33.61
N THR A 156 -20.77 5.74 -33.74
CA THR A 156 -21.55 5.01 -34.75
C THR A 156 -22.95 5.58 -34.82
#